data_AF-A0A0Q8V531-F1
#
_entry.id   AF-A0A0Q8V531-F1
#
_cell.length_a   1.000
_cell.length_b   1.000
_cell.length_c   1.000
_cell.angle_alpha   90.00
_cell.angle_beta   90.00
_cell.angle_gamma   90.00
#
_symmetry.space_group_name_H-M   'P 1'
#
loop_
_entity.id
_entity.type
_entity.pdbx_description
1 polymer ?
#
loop_
_entity_poly.entity_id
_entity_poly.type
_entity_poly.pdbx_seq_one_letter_code
_entity_poly.pdbx_strand_id
1 'polypeptide(L)'
;MHSATTLSQVEDAATDDTTVLVFDPAGNLDSSGYDRLTSVASTIVVVEPDFDALNRLAPHVSAAGAVSAATPIASGCSVPAAVRAETIDPTPTETTKDVSFAGSFRVDGGDALGCFRTGTDRYSFVTTRSDGRTIDLIGSASILMNDGVDRAGNAALALSVLGQHRTLVWYLPSIDDRPVTGPPDIGALTPGWVTPVVILLVLVFIAAAFWRGRRFGPLVVENLPIVVRAGETREGRARLYQRSSARLRAADALRIGAVGRLASATGLPRAATAVEIADAVAAATGRDRAAVHRTLIDAVPRTDADLIALSDDLAELERATAAAATPAPPGPTGRMDA
;
A
#
# COMPACT_ATOMS: atom_id res chain seq x y z
N MET A 1 -28.95 -8.26 -17.48
CA MET A 1 -28.28 -9.20 -16.55
C MET A 1 -27.07 -8.50 -15.98
N HIS A 2 -26.96 -8.46 -14.65
CA HIS A 2 -25.83 -7.89 -13.93
C HIS A 2 -25.14 -9.01 -13.15
N SER A 3 -23.83 -8.93 -12.98
CA SER A 3 -23.08 -9.78 -12.07
C SER A 3 -22.69 -8.97 -10.84
N ALA A 4 -22.83 -9.55 -9.65
CA ALA A 4 -22.45 -8.92 -8.40
C ALA A 4 -21.62 -9.90 -7.55
N THR A 5 -20.65 -9.36 -6.81
CA THR A 5 -19.89 -10.09 -5.79
C THR A 5 -19.97 -9.46 -4.40
N THR A 6 -20.73 -8.36 -4.29
CA THR A 6 -21.06 -7.71 -3.02
C THR A 6 -22.52 -7.30 -2.96
N LEU A 7 -23.05 -7.20 -1.75
CA LEU A 7 -24.43 -6.83 -1.50
C LEU A 7 -24.74 -5.40 -1.96
N SER A 8 -23.76 -4.49 -1.85
CA SER A 8 -23.87 -3.12 -2.38
C SER A 8 -24.06 -3.12 -3.90
N GLN A 9 -23.35 -3.99 -4.64
CA GLN A 9 -23.52 -4.09 -6.09
C GLN A 9 -24.90 -4.64 -6.46
N VAL A 10 -25.47 -5.54 -5.64
CA VAL A 10 -26.85 -6.01 -5.81
C VAL A 10 -27.83 -4.85 -5.63
N GLU A 11 -27.67 -4.05 -4.57
CA GLU A 11 -28.52 -2.88 -4.30
C GLU A 11 -28.44 -1.84 -5.42
N ASP A 12 -27.25 -1.58 -5.96
CA ASP A 12 -27.05 -0.64 -7.06
C ASP A 12 -27.66 -1.13 -8.39
N ALA A 13 -27.68 -2.46 -8.61
CA ALA A 13 -28.22 -3.06 -9.83
C ALA A 13 -29.72 -3.38 -9.74
N ALA A 14 -30.28 -3.46 -8.53
CA ALA A 14 -31.66 -3.84 -8.30
C ALA A 14 -32.65 -2.72 -8.66
N THR A 15 -33.76 -3.13 -9.24
CA THR A 15 -34.96 -2.32 -9.49
C THR A 15 -36.19 -3.03 -8.91
N ASP A 16 -37.36 -2.38 -8.95
CA ASP A 16 -38.63 -2.96 -8.47
C ASP A 16 -39.05 -4.29 -9.16
N ASP A 17 -38.41 -4.64 -10.28
CA ASP A 17 -38.70 -5.83 -11.10
C ASP A 17 -37.41 -6.66 -11.29
N THR A 18 -36.89 -7.19 -10.17
CA THR A 18 -35.60 -7.89 -10.12
C THR A 18 -35.70 -9.30 -9.56
N THR A 19 -35.09 -10.26 -10.27
CA THR A 19 -34.67 -11.56 -9.74
C THR A 19 -33.22 -11.48 -9.27
N VAL A 20 -32.95 -11.88 -8.03
CA VAL A 20 -31.57 -12.08 -7.55
C VAL A 20 -31.33 -13.58 -7.41
N LEU A 21 -30.35 -14.10 -8.16
CA LEU A 21 -29.82 -15.44 -7.96
C LEU A 21 -28.67 -15.36 -6.96
N VAL A 22 -28.71 -16.16 -5.90
CA VAL A 22 -27.65 -16.26 -4.89
C VAL A 22 -27.08 -17.67 -4.91
N PHE A 23 -25.76 -17.77 -5.06
CA PHE A 23 -25.01 -19.00 -4.84
C PHE A 23 -23.84 -18.71 -3.91
N ASP A 24 -23.95 -19.15 -2.65
CA ASP A 24 -23.01 -18.85 -1.57
C ASP A 24 -22.49 -20.12 -0.89
N PRO A 25 -21.70 -20.96 -1.58
CA PRO A 25 -21.19 -22.20 -1.01
C PRO A 25 -20.22 -21.99 0.16
N ALA A 26 -19.73 -20.76 0.35
CA ALA A 26 -18.78 -20.42 1.40
C ALA A 26 -19.43 -19.78 2.64
N GLY A 27 -20.76 -19.61 2.64
CA GLY A 27 -21.53 -19.04 3.76
C GLY A 27 -21.02 -17.65 4.14
N ASN A 28 -20.89 -16.77 3.15
CA ASN A 28 -20.46 -15.39 3.37
C ASN A 28 -21.59 -14.49 3.88
N LEU A 29 -22.84 -14.78 3.51
CA LEU A 29 -24.01 -14.04 3.98
C LEU A 29 -24.53 -14.58 5.31
N ASP A 30 -24.87 -13.65 6.20
CA ASP A 30 -25.65 -13.95 7.40
C ASP A 30 -27.13 -13.58 7.19
N SER A 31 -27.93 -13.75 8.24
CA SER A 31 -29.36 -13.38 8.22
C SER A 31 -29.61 -11.91 7.84
N SER A 32 -28.72 -10.99 8.22
CA SER A 32 -28.82 -9.56 7.88
C SER A 32 -28.54 -9.29 6.40
N GLY A 33 -27.64 -10.07 5.79
CA GLY A 33 -27.44 -10.07 4.34
C GLY A 33 -28.70 -10.49 3.59
N TYR A 34 -29.35 -11.56 4.05
CA TYR A 34 -30.62 -12.02 3.48
C TYR A 34 -31.79 -11.05 3.72
N ASP A 35 -31.83 -10.35 4.88
CA ASP A 35 -32.77 -9.26 5.13
C ASP A 35 -32.68 -8.19 4.03
N ARG A 36 -31.46 -7.73 3.73
CA ARG A 36 -31.22 -6.70 2.71
C ARG A 36 -31.64 -7.20 1.32
N LEU A 37 -31.37 -8.45 0.97
CA LEU A 37 -31.85 -9.02 -0.29
C LEU A 37 -33.37 -8.99 -0.42
N THR A 38 -34.13 -9.32 0.64
CA THR A 38 -35.60 -9.23 0.61
C THR A 38 -36.12 -7.81 0.44
N SER A 39 -35.34 -6.79 0.83
CA SER A 39 -35.71 -5.39 0.63
C SER A 39 -35.63 -4.97 -0.85
N VAL A 40 -34.67 -5.50 -1.61
CA VAL A 40 -34.36 -5.06 -2.98
C VAL A 40 -34.84 -6.00 -4.10
N ALA A 41 -35.08 -7.29 -3.81
CA ALA A 41 -35.37 -8.29 -4.84
C ALA A 41 -36.83 -8.78 -4.82
N SER A 42 -37.52 -8.71 -5.96
CA SER A 42 -38.91 -9.19 -6.08
C SER A 42 -39.01 -10.71 -6.00
N THR A 43 -38.02 -11.39 -6.57
CA THR A 43 -37.80 -12.84 -6.43
C THR A 43 -36.35 -13.12 -6.05
N ILE A 44 -36.13 -14.00 -5.09
CA ILE A 44 -34.81 -14.47 -4.68
C ILE A 44 -34.72 -15.95 -5.00
N VAL A 45 -33.76 -16.33 -5.84
CA VAL A 45 -33.44 -17.73 -6.15
C VAL A 45 -32.18 -18.09 -5.38
N VAL A 46 -32.27 -19.03 -4.44
CA VAL A 46 -31.11 -19.48 -3.65
C VAL A 46 -30.72 -20.88 -4.06
N VAL A 47 -29.49 -21.03 -4.52
CA VAL A 47 -28.91 -22.30 -4.95
C VAL A 47 -28.11 -22.88 -3.80
N GLU A 48 -28.40 -24.13 -3.45
CA GLU A 48 -27.77 -24.85 -2.34
C GLU A 48 -27.74 -24.01 -1.05
N PRO A 49 -28.92 -23.56 -0.56
CA PRO A 49 -28.99 -22.69 0.61
C PRO A 49 -28.39 -23.38 1.83
N ASP A 50 -27.62 -22.61 2.59
CA ASP A 50 -27.08 -23.05 3.88
C ASP A 50 -28.12 -22.88 5.00
N PHE A 51 -27.68 -23.07 6.25
CA PHE A 51 -28.56 -22.96 7.41
C PHE A 51 -29.11 -21.55 7.61
N ASP A 52 -28.28 -20.51 7.43
CA ASP A 52 -28.68 -19.12 7.65
C ASP A 52 -29.68 -18.65 6.57
N ALA A 53 -29.44 -19.05 5.32
CA ALA A 53 -30.37 -18.83 4.21
C ALA A 53 -31.74 -19.47 4.48
N LEU A 54 -31.77 -20.75 4.86
CA LEU A 54 -33.02 -21.46 5.16
C LEU A 54 -33.73 -20.85 6.37
N ASN A 55 -33.02 -20.60 7.46
CA ASN A 55 -33.61 -20.06 8.69
C ASN A 55 -34.23 -18.67 8.46
N ARG A 56 -33.63 -17.84 7.60
CA ARG A 56 -34.14 -16.49 7.33
C ARG A 56 -35.18 -16.43 6.22
N LEU A 57 -34.94 -17.07 5.08
CA LEU A 57 -35.78 -16.94 3.89
C LEU A 57 -36.89 -17.99 3.82
N ALA A 58 -36.74 -19.13 4.50
CA ALA A 58 -37.69 -20.23 4.42
C ALA A 58 -37.80 -21.01 5.75
N PRO A 59 -38.29 -20.40 6.84
CA PRO A 59 -38.28 -20.99 8.19
C PRO A 59 -39.13 -22.27 8.34
N HIS A 60 -39.98 -22.60 7.36
CA HIS A 60 -40.76 -23.83 7.28
C HIS A 60 -40.16 -24.87 6.33
N VAL A 61 -38.92 -24.68 5.89
CA VAL A 61 -38.19 -25.58 4.99
C VAL A 61 -36.89 -25.99 5.68
N SER A 62 -36.64 -27.30 5.76
CA SER A 62 -35.44 -27.85 6.37
C SER A 62 -34.62 -28.65 5.36
N ALA A 63 -33.29 -28.65 5.50
CA ALA A 63 -32.42 -29.50 4.68
C ALA A 63 -32.69 -30.99 4.98
N ALA A 64 -32.87 -31.79 3.92
CA ALA A 64 -33.25 -33.21 4.00
C ALA A 64 -32.15 -34.16 3.48
N GLY A 65 -30.93 -33.65 3.31
CA GLY A 65 -29.76 -34.42 2.87
C GLY A 65 -29.73 -34.65 1.36
N ALA A 66 -28.79 -35.51 0.93
CA ALA A 66 -28.48 -35.74 -0.47
C ALA A 66 -29.64 -36.34 -1.28
N VAL A 67 -29.65 -36.04 -2.58
CA VAL A 67 -30.58 -36.64 -3.54
C VAL A 67 -30.25 -38.13 -3.71
N SER A 68 -31.20 -39.00 -3.37
CA SER A 68 -31.06 -40.46 -3.50
C SER A 68 -32.06 -41.09 -4.49
N ALA A 69 -32.85 -40.29 -5.19
CA ALA A 69 -33.79 -40.77 -6.19
C ALA A 69 -33.10 -41.17 -7.49
N ALA A 70 -33.70 -42.13 -8.20
CA ALA A 70 -33.39 -42.37 -9.60
C ALA A 70 -33.76 -41.14 -10.43
N THR A 71 -32.85 -40.70 -11.30
CA THR A 71 -33.07 -39.58 -12.22
C THR A 71 -33.42 -40.08 -13.63
N PRO A 72 -34.15 -39.28 -14.43
CA PRO A 72 -34.68 -37.95 -14.12
C PRO A 72 -35.93 -37.99 -13.20
N ILE A 73 -36.16 -36.92 -12.46
CA ILE A 73 -37.23 -36.80 -11.46
C ILE A 73 -38.34 -35.90 -12.01
N ALA A 74 -39.59 -36.34 -11.93
CA ALA A 74 -40.76 -35.57 -12.39
C ALA A 74 -41.16 -34.44 -11.42
N SER A 75 -41.74 -33.36 -11.96
CA SER A 75 -42.14 -32.15 -11.22
C SER A 75 -43.01 -32.42 -9.99
N GLY A 76 -44.05 -33.24 -10.14
CA GLY A 76 -44.88 -33.72 -9.02
C GLY A 76 -45.61 -32.62 -8.24
N CYS A 77 -45.76 -31.42 -8.82
CA CYS A 77 -46.36 -30.25 -8.19
C CYS A 77 -47.04 -29.34 -9.23
N SER A 78 -47.72 -28.28 -8.80
CA SER A 78 -48.43 -27.32 -9.67
C SER A 78 -47.65 -26.02 -9.93
N VAL A 79 -46.40 -25.91 -9.48
CA VAL A 79 -45.59 -24.70 -9.68
C VAL A 79 -45.27 -24.54 -11.18
N PRO A 80 -45.62 -23.41 -11.82
CA PRO A 80 -45.48 -23.27 -13.28
C PRO A 80 -44.06 -23.52 -13.81
N ALA A 81 -43.04 -23.09 -13.07
CA ALA A 81 -41.64 -23.33 -13.44
C ALA A 81 -41.29 -24.82 -13.47
N ALA A 82 -41.75 -25.59 -12.47
CA ALA A 82 -41.53 -27.02 -12.40
C ALA A 82 -42.37 -27.79 -13.44
N VAL A 83 -43.61 -27.36 -13.69
CA VAL A 83 -44.46 -27.94 -14.73
C VAL A 83 -43.83 -27.78 -16.12
N ARG A 84 -43.29 -26.61 -16.44
CA ARG A 84 -42.59 -26.36 -17.72
C ARG A 84 -41.34 -27.21 -17.90
N ALA A 85 -40.65 -27.53 -16.82
CA ALA A 85 -39.49 -28.40 -16.87
C ALA A 85 -39.86 -29.88 -17.07
N GLU A 86 -41.07 -30.29 -16.65
CA GLU A 86 -41.57 -31.66 -16.62
C GLU A 86 -40.75 -32.59 -15.72
N THR A 87 -39.47 -32.77 -16.03
CA THR A 87 -38.50 -33.56 -15.28
C THR A 87 -37.17 -32.82 -15.12
N ILE A 88 -36.39 -33.14 -14.10
CA ILE A 88 -35.03 -32.61 -13.93
C ILE A 88 -34.04 -33.74 -13.62
N ASP A 89 -32.76 -33.47 -13.87
CA ASP A 89 -31.66 -34.30 -13.37
C ASP A 89 -30.74 -33.44 -12.49
N PRO A 90 -30.92 -33.46 -11.16
CA PRO A 90 -30.12 -32.68 -10.22
C PRO A 90 -28.80 -33.36 -9.86
N THR A 91 -28.43 -34.48 -10.50
CA THR A 91 -27.18 -35.18 -10.16
C THR A 91 -25.97 -34.28 -10.39
N PRO A 92 -25.00 -34.26 -9.45
CA PRO A 92 -23.72 -33.60 -9.69
C PRO A 92 -23.03 -34.15 -10.94
N THR A 93 -22.30 -33.28 -11.63
CA THR A 93 -21.52 -33.61 -12.81
C THR A 93 -20.07 -33.90 -12.41
N GLU A 94 -19.21 -34.31 -13.35
CA GLU A 94 -17.77 -34.42 -13.08
C GLU A 94 -17.14 -33.10 -12.65
N THR A 95 -17.66 -31.95 -13.10
CA THR A 95 -17.13 -30.63 -12.72
C THR A 95 -17.73 -30.09 -11.44
N THR A 96 -18.94 -30.54 -11.05
CA THR A 96 -19.62 -30.02 -9.86
C THR A 96 -19.49 -30.91 -8.63
N LYS A 97 -19.14 -32.20 -8.77
CA LYS A 97 -19.11 -33.17 -7.67
C LYS A 97 -18.29 -32.77 -6.43
N ASP A 98 -17.27 -31.92 -6.60
CA ASP A 98 -16.35 -31.50 -5.53
C ASP A 98 -16.67 -30.09 -4.98
N VAL A 99 -17.58 -29.35 -5.62
CA VAL A 99 -17.90 -27.95 -5.29
C VAL A 99 -19.38 -27.70 -5.01
N SER A 100 -20.24 -28.68 -5.31
CA SER A 100 -21.70 -28.63 -5.14
C SER A 100 -22.15 -29.82 -4.30
N PHE A 101 -22.95 -29.53 -3.28
CA PHE A 101 -23.52 -30.54 -2.40
C PHE A 101 -25.01 -30.68 -2.67
N ALA A 102 -25.35 -31.37 -3.77
CA ALA A 102 -26.74 -31.58 -4.19
C ALA A 102 -27.60 -32.11 -3.02
N GLY A 103 -28.45 -31.22 -2.52
CA GLY A 103 -29.34 -31.44 -1.40
C GLY A 103 -30.80 -31.53 -1.83
N SER A 104 -31.62 -31.94 -0.88
CA SER A 104 -33.07 -31.91 -0.96
C SER A 104 -33.64 -31.24 0.27
N PHE A 105 -34.91 -30.86 0.19
CA PHE A 105 -35.61 -30.11 1.23
C PHE A 105 -36.82 -30.87 1.75
N ARG A 106 -37.13 -30.69 3.02
CA ARG A 106 -38.38 -31.10 3.64
C ARG A 106 -39.22 -29.86 3.88
N VAL A 107 -40.50 -29.92 3.52
CA VAL A 107 -41.45 -28.85 3.77
C VAL A 107 -42.24 -29.19 5.02
N ASP A 108 -42.12 -28.36 6.05
CA ASP A 108 -42.71 -28.57 7.37
C ASP A 108 -44.00 -27.78 7.61
N GLY A 109 -44.35 -26.88 6.70
CA GLY A 109 -45.59 -26.11 6.74
C GLY A 109 -45.51 -24.81 5.95
N GLY A 110 -46.43 -23.89 6.25
CA GLY A 110 -46.53 -22.59 5.59
C GLY A 110 -47.01 -22.70 4.14
N ASP A 111 -46.70 -21.66 3.35
CA ASP A 111 -47.06 -21.55 1.93
C ASP A 111 -46.02 -22.21 1.00
N ALA A 112 -45.09 -22.99 1.56
CA ALA A 112 -44.02 -23.62 0.81
C ALA A 112 -44.54 -24.82 -0.01
N LEU A 113 -44.11 -24.90 -1.27
CA LEU A 113 -44.47 -25.98 -2.20
C LEU A 113 -43.21 -26.66 -2.71
N GLY A 114 -43.08 -27.96 -2.39
CA GLY A 114 -41.99 -28.81 -2.87
C GLY A 114 -42.31 -29.46 -4.21
N CYS A 115 -41.32 -29.46 -5.11
CA CYS A 115 -41.37 -30.10 -6.43
C CYS A 115 -40.15 -31.01 -6.63
N PHE A 116 -40.22 -31.89 -7.64
CA PHE A 116 -39.19 -32.85 -7.97
C PHE A 116 -38.83 -33.73 -6.77
N ARG A 117 -39.76 -34.64 -6.45
CA ARG A 117 -39.67 -35.49 -5.25
C ARG A 117 -38.46 -36.43 -5.34
N THR A 118 -37.53 -36.30 -4.39
CA THR A 118 -36.31 -37.12 -4.29
C THR A 118 -36.43 -38.29 -3.30
N GLY A 119 -37.53 -38.36 -2.56
CA GLY A 119 -37.83 -39.39 -1.58
C GLY A 119 -39.10 -39.11 -0.80
N THR A 120 -39.34 -39.82 0.30
CA THR A 120 -40.47 -39.54 1.20
C THR A 120 -40.34 -38.14 1.79
N ASP A 121 -41.24 -37.26 1.39
CA ASP A 121 -41.30 -35.84 1.78
C ASP A 121 -40.04 -35.03 1.49
N ARG A 122 -39.22 -35.44 0.52
CA ARG A 122 -38.01 -34.72 0.10
C ARG A 122 -38.16 -34.19 -1.32
N TYR A 123 -37.71 -32.95 -1.55
CA TYR A 123 -37.91 -32.22 -2.81
C TYR A 123 -36.61 -31.56 -3.26
N SER A 124 -36.31 -31.56 -4.56
CA SER A 124 -35.10 -30.90 -5.11
C SER A 124 -35.30 -29.41 -5.40
N PHE A 125 -36.55 -28.94 -5.41
CA PHE A 125 -36.93 -27.55 -5.59
C PHE A 125 -38.06 -27.21 -4.62
N VAL A 126 -37.99 -26.03 -3.99
CA VAL A 126 -39.08 -25.51 -3.15
C VAL A 126 -39.32 -24.06 -3.52
N THR A 127 -40.57 -23.66 -3.69
CA THR A 127 -40.96 -22.25 -3.77
C THR A 127 -41.74 -21.87 -2.52
N THR A 128 -41.48 -20.69 -1.96
CA THR A 128 -42.18 -20.16 -0.78
C THR A 128 -42.25 -18.64 -0.85
N ARG A 129 -42.86 -18.01 0.15
CA ARG A 129 -42.88 -16.56 0.32
C ARG A 129 -42.22 -16.15 1.63
N SER A 130 -41.48 -15.05 1.57
CA SER A 130 -40.91 -14.37 2.74
C SER A 130 -40.99 -12.87 2.51
N ASP A 131 -41.52 -12.12 3.48
CA ASP A 131 -41.71 -10.66 3.40
C ASP A 131 -42.45 -10.18 2.13
N GLY A 132 -43.40 -10.99 1.65
CA GLY A 132 -44.15 -10.72 0.42
C GLY A 132 -43.39 -10.95 -0.88
N ARG A 133 -42.14 -11.42 -0.83
CA ARG A 133 -41.29 -11.77 -1.98
C ARG A 133 -41.34 -13.28 -2.25
N THR A 134 -41.13 -13.67 -3.50
CA THR A 134 -41.02 -15.09 -3.88
C THR A 134 -39.61 -15.59 -3.60
N ILE A 135 -39.50 -16.73 -2.92
CA ILE A 135 -38.23 -17.39 -2.63
C ILE A 135 -38.23 -18.76 -3.30
N ASP A 136 -37.32 -18.97 -4.25
CA ASP A 136 -37.14 -20.24 -4.96
C ASP A 136 -35.82 -20.88 -4.50
N LEU A 137 -35.91 -22.07 -3.90
CA LEU A 137 -34.78 -22.83 -3.39
C LEU A 137 -34.44 -23.95 -4.36
N ILE A 138 -33.20 -23.99 -4.84
CA ILE A 138 -32.69 -25.02 -5.75
C ILE A 138 -31.69 -25.89 -4.98
N GLY A 139 -31.96 -27.19 -4.91
CA GLY A 139 -31.14 -28.11 -4.12
C GLY A 139 -29.80 -28.49 -4.76
N SER A 140 -29.62 -28.27 -6.06
CA SER A 140 -28.40 -28.64 -6.78
C SER A 140 -27.99 -27.59 -7.80
N ALA A 141 -26.77 -27.09 -7.68
CA ALA A 141 -26.17 -26.15 -8.62
C ALA A 141 -25.95 -26.76 -10.01
N SER A 142 -25.86 -28.10 -10.14
CA SER A 142 -25.65 -28.76 -11.43
C SER A 142 -26.76 -28.46 -12.44
N ILE A 143 -27.98 -28.17 -11.98
CA ILE A 143 -29.11 -27.75 -12.80
C ILE A 143 -28.79 -26.47 -13.60
N LEU A 144 -27.97 -25.58 -13.04
CA LEU A 144 -27.62 -24.28 -13.61
C LEU A 144 -26.24 -24.25 -14.26
N MET A 145 -25.42 -25.29 -14.06
CA MET A 145 -24.06 -25.36 -14.60
C MET A 145 -24.05 -25.83 -16.05
N ASN A 146 -23.03 -25.40 -16.80
CA ASN A 146 -22.93 -25.63 -18.26
C ASN A 146 -23.03 -27.10 -18.68
N ASP A 147 -22.59 -28.03 -17.84
CA ASP A 147 -22.56 -29.47 -18.11
C ASP A 147 -23.73 -30.26 -17.48
N GLY A 148 -24.67 -29.55 -16.85
CA GLY A 148 -25.92 -30.11 -16.33
C GLY A 148 -27.18 -29.42 -16.84
N VAL A 149 -27.09 -28.19 -17.37
CA VAL A 149 -28.25 -27.41 -17.82
C VAL A 149 -29.02 -28.06 -18.98
N ASP A 150 -28.35 -28.87 -19.80
CA ASP A 150 -28.93 -29.56 -20.95
C ASP A 150 -29.55 -30.93 -20.59
N ARG A 151 -29.48 -31.36 -19.32
CA ARG A 151 -30.07 -32.62 -18.86
C ARG A 151 -31.55 -32.46 -18.55
N ALA A 152 -32.37 -33.34 -19.11
CA ALA A 152 -33.82 -33.35 -18.90
C ALA A 152 -34.42 -31.94 -19.10
N GLY A 153 -35.21 -31.43 -18.17
CA GLY A 153 -35.78 -30.09 -18.18
C GLY A 153 -35.01 -29.04 -17.38
N ASN A 154 -33.73 -29.26 -17.05
CA ASN A 154 -32.94 -28.33 -16.22
C ASN A 154 -32.93 -26.90 -16.79
N ALA A 155 -32.68 -26.73 -18.09
CA ALA A 155 -32.76 -25.43 -18.76
C ALA A 155 -34.14 -24.78 -18.66
N ALA A 156 -35.21 -25.56 -18.79
CA ALA A 156 -36.58 -25.05 -18.70
C ALA A 156 -36.90 -24.58 -17.27
N LEU A 157 -36.41 -25.27 -16.23
CA LEU A 157 -36.49 -24.81 -14.85
C LEU A 157 -35.69 -23.53 -14.66
N ALA A 158 -34.41 -23.51 -15.08
CA ALA A 158 -33.51 -22.37 -14.96
C ALA A 158 -34.09 -21.10 -15.59
N LEU A 159 -34.53 -21.17 -16.86
CA LEU A 159 -35.13 -20.04 -17.56
C LEU A 159 -36.44 -19.59 -16.91
N SER A 160 -37.21 -20.52 -16.34
CA SER A 160 -38.48 -20.23 -15.70
C SER A 160 -38.36 -19.53 -14.35
N VAL A 161 -37.30 -19.82 -13.58
CA VAL A 161 -37.07 -19.19 -12.27
C VAL A 161 -36.27 -17.91 -12.41
N LEU A 162 -35.25 -17.88 -13.29
CA LEU A 162 -34.40 -16.71 -13.47
C LEU A 162 -35.03 -15.63 -14.36
N GLY A 163 -35.92 -16.03 -15.28
CA GLY A 163 -36.55 -15.15 -16.26
C GLY A 163 -37.90 -14.57 -15.84
N GLN A 164 -38.27 -14.63 -14.55
CA GLN A 164 -39.57 -14.11 -14.07
C GLN A 164 -39.68 -12.58 -14.17
N HIS A 165 -38.55 -11.90 -14.09
CA HIS A 165 -38.44 -10.45 -14.03
C HIS A 165 -37.49 -9.92 -15.11
N ARG A 166 -37.57 -8.62 -15.43
CA ARG A 166 -36.73 -8.00 -16.48
C ARG A 166 -35.26 -7.88 -16.09
N THR A 167 -34.98 -7.69 -14.80
CA THR A 167 -33.63 -7.58 -14.28
C THR A 167 -33.25 -8.88 -13.59
N LEU A 168 -32.13 -9.48 -14.01
CA LEU A 168 -31.48 -10.59 -13.31
C LEU A 168 -30.14 -10.12 -12.77
N VAL A 169 -29.95 -10.25 -11.45
CA VAL A 169 -28.66 -10.07 -10.79
C VAL A 169 -28.12 -11.44 -10.41
N TRP A 170 -26.97 -11.80 -10.97
CA TRP A 170 -26.24 -13.02 -10.67
C TRP A 170 -25.25 -12.73 -9.54
N TYR A 171 -25.59 -13.11 -8.33
CA TYR A 171 -24.86 -12.74 -7.12
C TYR A 171 -24.07 -13.94 -6.55
N LEU A 172 -22.75 -13.79 -6.48
CA LEU A 172 -21.85 -14.68 -5.76
C LEU A 172 -21.24 -13.91 -4.59
N PRO A 173 -21.81 -13.99 -3.38
CA PRO A 173 -21.27 -13.32 -2.20
C PRO A 173 -19.79 -13.63 -2.01
N SER A 174 -19.03 -12.61 -1.61
CA SER A 174 -17.59 -12.74 -1.38
C SER A 174 -17.26 -12.48 0.09
N ILE A 175 -15.96 -12.58 0.44
CA ILE A 175 -15.50 -12.31 1.80
C ILE A 175 -15.86 -10.88 2.28
N ASP A 176 -16.07 -9.95 1.34
CA ASP A 176 -16.43 -8.56 1.64
C ASP A 176 -17.86 -8.43 2.20
N ASP A 177 -18.73 -9.42 1.98
CA ASP A 177 -20.09 -9.45 2.53
C ASP A 177 -20.17 -10.09 3.91
N ARG A 178 -19.07 -10.67 4.40
CA ARG A 178 -19.07 -11.29 5.72
C ARG A 178 -19.30 -10.22 6.78
N PRO A 179 -20.15 -10.49 7.78
CA PRO A 179 -20.24 -9.62 8.93
C PRO A 179 -18.86 -9.47 9.55
N VAL A 180 -18.42 -8.22 9.71
CA VAL A 180 -17.16 -7.89 10.37
C VAL A 180 -17.29 -8.27 11.84
N THR A 181 -16.91 -9.51 12.15
CA THR A 181 -16.93 -10.07 13.50
C THR A 181 -15.60 -9.74 14.19
N GLY A 182 -15.50 -8.48 14.62
CA GLY A 182 -14.39 -7.97 15.42
C GLY A 182 -14.81 -6.66 16.07
N PRO A 183 -14.14 -6.21 17.15
CA PRO A 183 -14.42 -4.91 17.72
C PRO A 183 -14.21 -3.85 16.61
N PRO A 184 -15.25 -3.10 16.23
CA PRO A 184 -15.03 -1.97 15.35
C PRO A 184 -14.24 -0.94 16.14
N ASP A 185 -13.26 -0.32 15.48
CA ASP A 185 -12.37 0.73 16.00
C ASP A 185 -11.01 0.26 16.55
N ILE A 186 -9.94 0.89 16.05
CA ILE A 186 -8.57 0.78 16.57
C ILE A 186 -8.54 1.16 18.05
N GLY A 187 -9.46 2.03 18.48
CA GLY A 187 -9.69 2.38 19.89
C GLY A 187 -10.09 1.21 20.79
N ALA A 188 -10.81 0.22 20.28
CA ALA A 188 -11.18 -0.98 21.03
C ALA A 188 -10.01 -1.97 21.18
N LEU A 189 -9.00 -1.88 20.29
CA LEU A 189 -7.77 -2.66 20.33
C LEU A 189 -6.66 -2.00 21.16
N THR A 190 -6.80 -0.72 21.51
CA THR A 190 -5.90 -0.04 22.44
C THR A 190 -6.37 -0.26 23.87
N PRO A 191 -5.66 -1.06 24.70
CA PRO A 191 -5.93 -1.11 26.13
C PRO A 191 -5.99 0.29 26.72
N GLY A 192 -6.86 0.53 27.70
CA GLY A 192 -7.06 1.87 28.29
C GLY A 192 -5.81 2.53 28.87
N TRP A 193 -4.72 1.77 29.08
CA TRP A 193 -3.43 2.29 29.52
C TRP A 193 -2.58 2.90 28.39
N VAL A 194 -2.85 2.58 27.12
CA VAL A 194 -2.05 3.06 25.98
C VAL A 194 -2.21 4.57 25.80
N THR A 195 -3.44 5.08 25.86
CA THR A 195 -3.74 6.52 25.75
C THR A 195 -2.96 7.37 26.76
N PRO A 196 -2.97 7.08 28.08
CA PRO A 196 -2.17 7.85 29.03
C PRO A 196 -0.67 7.72 28.81
N VAL A 197 -0.16 6.56 28.32
CA VAL A 197 1.26 6.40 27.97
C VAL A 197 1.65 7.27 26.78
N VAL A 198 0.83 7.33 25.73
CA VAL A 198 1.09 8.19 24.56
C VAL A 198 1.10 9.66 24.97
N ILE A 199 0.14 10.09 25.79
CA ILE A 199 0.11 11.45 26.34
C ILE A 199 1.38 11.74 27.14
N LEU A 200 1.81 10.81 28.00
CA LEU A 200 3.05 10.96 28.77
C LEU A 200 4.27 11.09 27.84
N LEU A 201 4.38 10.26 26.79
CA LEU A 201 5.48 10.33 25.83
C LEU A 201 5.52 11.68 25.10
N VAL A 202 4.37 12.23 24.71
CA VAL A 202 4.28 13.57 24.10
C VAL A 202 4.74 14.65 25.08
N LEU A 203 4.32 14.58 26.35
CA LEU A 203 4.76 15.53 27.38
C LEU A 203 6.27 15.43 27.64
N VAL A 204 6.81 14.21 27.73
CA VAL A 204 8.24 13.96 27.88
C VAL A 204 9.02 14.50 26.68
N PHE A 205 8.53 14.27 25.46
CA PHE A 205 9.13 14.81 24.25
C PHE A 205 9.16 16.34 24.27
N ILE A 206 8.06 17.01 24.62
CA ILE A 206 8.00 18.47 24.73
C ILE A 206 8.98 18.98 25.80
N ALA A 207 9.01 18.34 26.97
CA ALA A 207 9.94 18.68 28.03
C ALA A 207 11.41 18.53 27.59
N ALA A 208 11.73 17.44 26.89
CA ALA A 208 13.05 17.18 26.33
C ALA A 208 13.43 18.20 25.24
N ALA A 209 12.49 18.54 24.35
CA ALA A 209 12.68 19.55 23.33
C ALA A 209 12.93 20.94 23.95
N PHE A 210 12.23 21.28 25.03
CA PHE A 210 12.44 22.54 25.75
C PHE A 210 13.78 22.53 26.49
N TRP A 211 14.12 21.45 27.20
CA TRP A 211 15.40 21.30 27.90
C TRP A 211 16.59 21.39 26.94
N ARG A 212 16.51 20.70 25.80
CA ARG A 212 17.60 20.63 24.82
C ARG A 212 17.61 21.81 23.85
N GLY A 213 16.45 22.44 23.62
CA GLY A 213 16.28 23.65 22.82
C GLY A 213 16.58 24.95 23.58
N ARG A 214 16.60 24.93 24.91
CA ARG A 214 17.19 26.01 25.73
C ARG A 214 18.70 26.02 25.54
N ARG A 215 19.11 26.71 24.46
CA ARG A 215 20.48 27.03 24.06
C ARG A 215 21.34 27.33 25.30
N PHE A 216 22.50 26.69 25.41
CA PHE A 216 23.60 27.20 26.24
C PHE A 216 23.76 28.69 25.91
N GLY A 217 23.83 29.53 26.95
CA GLY A 217 23.81 30.98 26.86
C GLY A 217 24.84 31.55 25.87
N PRO A 218 24.83 32.88 25.63
CA PRO A 218 25.78 33.51 24.71
C PRO A 218 27.17 32.95 24.97
N LEU A 219 27.89 32.54 23.92
CA LEU A 219 29.31 32.20 24.04
C LEU A 219 29.97 33.45 24.60
N VAL A 220 30.18 33.45 25.92
CA VAL A 220 30.98 34.45 26.59
C VAL A 220 32.34 34.32 25.95
N VAL A 221 32.73 35.35 25.21
CA VAL A 221 34.09 35.49 24.76
C VAL A 221 34.89 35.72 26.02
N GLU A 222 35.33 34.62 26.63
CA GLU A 222 36.21 34.67 27.78
C GLU A 222 37.49 35.33 27.28
N ASN A 223 37.71 36.59 27.71
CA ASN A 223 38.96 37.29 27.43
C ASN A 223 40.06 36.51 28.12
N LEU A 224 40.77 35.65 27.38
CA LEU A 224 41.97 35.02 27.90
C LEU A 224 42.92 36.16 28.32
N PRO A 225 43.28 36.28 29.61
CA PRO A 225 44.04 37.42 30.12
C PRO A 225 45.52 37.40 29.71
N ILE A 226 45.88 36.57 28.73
CA ILE A 226 47.24 36.38 28.25
C ILE A 226 47.19 36.46 26.73
N VAL A 227 47.81 37.49 26.17
CA VAL A 227 48.07 37.60 24.73
C VAL A 227 49.06 36.51 24.37
N VAL A 228 48.56 35.31 24.06
CA VAL A 228 49.40 34.23 23.55
C VAL A 228 49.87 34.65 22.17
N ARG A 229 51.17 34.66 21.92
CA ARG A 229 51.70 35.00 20.60
C ARG A 229 51.10 34.02 19.60
N ALA A 230 50.61 34.51 18.46
CA ALA A 230 49.97 33.67 17.44
C ALA A 230 50.85 32.51 16.93
N GLY A 231 52.18 32.55 17.19
CA GLY A 231 53.10 31.43 16.96
C GLY A 231 52.91 30.25 17.93
N GLU A 232 52.69 30.50 19.22
CA GLU A 232 52.61 29.46 20.26
C GLU A 232 51.34 28.60 20.11
N THR A 233 50.20 29.22 19.76
CA THR A 233 48.95 28.50 19.50
C THR A 233 49.05 27.65 18.23
N ARG A 234 49.75 28.14 17.19
CA ARG A 234 50.00 27.38 15.96
C ARG A 234 50.87 26.17 16.25
N GLU A 235 51.95 26.36 17.00
CA GLU A 235 52.88 25.28 17.36
C GLU A 235 52.21 24.24 18.28
N GLY A 236 51.43 24.67 19.27
CA GLY A 236 50.68 23.77 20.14
C GLY A 236 49.68 22.90 19.38
N ARG A 237 48.96 23.48 18.41
CA ARG A 237 48.01 22.73 17.56
C ARG A 237 48.72 21.82 16.55
N ALA A 238 49.85 22.25 15.99
CA ALA A 238 50.70 21.40 15.14
C ALA A 238 51.22 20.17 15.90
N ARG A 239 51.73 20.34 17.13
CA ARG A 239 52.18 19.23 17.99
C ARG A 239 51.04 18.27 18.34
N LEU A 240 49.81 18.76 18.53
CA LEU A 240 48.64 17.91 18.75
C LEU A 240 48.27 17.09 17.50
N TYR A 241 48.29 17.69 16.31
CA TYR A 241 48.06 16.96 15.06
C TYR A 241 49.15 15.93 14.78
N GLN A 242 50.41 16.25 15.09
CA GLN A 242 51.52 15.31 15.00
C GLN A 242 51.36 14.13 15.96
N ARG A 243 51.09 14.38 17.26
CA ARG A 243 50.89 13.33 18.28
C ARG A 243 49.75 12.37 17.94
N SER A 244 48.70 12.86 17.30
CA SER A 244 47.53 12.06 16.91
C SER A 244 47.63 11.47 15.51
N SER A 245 48.75 11.65 14.80
CA SER A 245 48.93 11.22 13.40
C SER A 245 47.78 11.68 12.48
N ALA A 246 47.20 12.86 12.74
CA ALA A 246 46.00 13.36 12.08
C ALA A 246 46.30 14.04 10.72
N ARG A 247 46.97 13.31 9.81
CA ARG A 247 47.51 13.82 8.52
C ARG A 247 46.45 14.45 7.63
N LEU A 248 45.32 13.79 7.44
CA LEU A 248 44.23 14.28 6.59
C LEU A 248 43.64 15.59 7.13
N ARG A 249 43.47 15.68 8.47
CA ARG A 249 42.98 16.91 9.10
C ARG A 249 43.95 18.07 8.96
N ALA A 250 45.26 17.79 9.03
CA ALA A 250 46.29 18.79 8.78
C ALA A 250 46.29 19.26 7.32
N ALA A 251 46.15 18.33 6.36
CA ALA A 251 46.03 18.64 4.94
C ALA A 251 44.80 19.51 4.64
N ASP A 252 43.64 19.18 5.21
CA ASP A 252 42.40 19.97 5.05
C ASP A 252 42.58 21.38 5.61
N ALA A 253 43.18 21.52 6.79
CA ALA A 253 43.42 22.83 7.40
C ALA A 253 44.36 23.70 6.56
N LEU A 254 45.42 23.11 5.98
CA LEU A 254 46.33 23.81 5.07
C LEU A 254 45.60 24.26 3.79
N ARG A 255 44.82 23.36 3.18
CA ARG A 255 44.04 23.65 1.96
C ARG A 255 43.00 24.73 2.18
N ILE A 256 42.23 24.68 3.25
CA ILE A 256 41.23 25.71 3.58
C ILE A 256 41.90 27.08 3.69
N GLY A 257 43.05 27.15 4.36
CA GLY A 257 43.83 28.37 4.46
C GLY A 257 44.35 28.87 3.12
N ALA A 258 44.88 27.96 2.29
CA ALA A 258 45.43 28.26 0.98
C ALA A 258 44.36 28.74 -0.01
N VAL A 259 43.23 28.03 -0.10
CA VAL A 259 42.09 28.38 -0.96
C VAL A 259 41.56 29.78 -0.63
N GLY A 260 41.46 30.14 0.65
CA GLY A 260 41.05 31.49 1.05
C GLY A 260 42.01 32.60 0.61
N ARG A 261 43.33 32.35 0.69
CA ARG A 261 44.35 33.31 0.23
C ARG A 261 44.40 33.38 -1.30
N LEU A 262 44.33 32.26 -1.99
CA LEU A 262 44.32 32.17 -3.45
C LEU A 262 43.08 32.85 -4.04
N ALA A 263 41.88 32.61 -3.49
CA ALA A 263 40.66 33.30 -3.90
C ALA A 263 40.80 34.83 -3.79
N SER A 264 41.43 35.30 -2.71
CA SER A 264 41.68 36.71 -2.49
C SER A 264 42.69 37.28 -3.50
N ALA A 265 43.74 36.51 -3.81
CA ALA A 265 44.78 36.91 -4.78
C ALA A 265 44.26 36.94 -6.23
N THR A 266 43.30 36.06 -6.59
CA THR A 266 42.69 36.01 -7.93
C THR A 266 41.42 36.85 -8.06
N GLY A 267 41.01 37.58 -7.01
CA GLY A 267 39.82 38.44 -7.02
C GLY A 267 38.48 37.73 -7.10
N LEU A 268 38.41 36.45 -6.72
CA LEU A 268 37.18 35.65 -6.75
C LEU A 268 36.30 35.92 -5.51
N PRO A 269 34.96 35.86 -5.64
CA PRO A 269 34.05 36.02 -4.52
C PRO A 269 34.17 34.86 -3.52
N ARG A 270 33.81 35.09 -2.25
CA ARG A 270 33.85 34.05 -1.19
C ARG A 270 32.97 32.83 -1.47
N ALA A 271 32.02 32.92 -2.39
CA ALA A 271 31.17 31.83 -2.82
C ALA A 271 31.80 30.95 -3.92
N ALA A 272 32.96 31.33 -4.46
CA ALA A 272 33.67 30.55 -5.46
C ALA A 272 34.09 29.19 -4.91
N THR A 273 33.89 28.16 -5.73
CA THR A 273 34.25 26.78 -5.41
C THR A 273 35.76 26.56 -5.50
N ALA A 274 36.27 25.52 -4.84
CA ALA A 274 37.69 25.17 -4.91
C ALA A 274 38.14 24.85 -6.35
N VAL A 275 37.24 24.33 -7.20
CA VAL A 275 37.48 24.06 -8.62
C VAL A 275 37.67 25.36 -9.40
N GLU A 276 36.77 26.34 -9.23
CA GLU A 276 36.88 27.64 -9.88
C GLU A 276 38.14 28.40 -9.46
N ILE A 277 38.53 28.29 -8.18
CA ILE A 277 39.77 28.90 -7.66
C ILE A 277 40.99 28.21 -8.25
N ALA A 278 41.01 26.87 -8.33
CA ALA A 278 42.11 26.12 -8.95
C ALA A 278 42.29 26.49 -10.43
N ASP A 279 41.19 26.71 -11.15
CA ASP A 279 41.19 27.11 -12.56
C ASP A 279 41.75 28.51 -12.75
N ALA A 280 41.32 29.46 -11.92
CA ALA A 280 41.82 30.83 -11.95
C ALA A 280 43.31 30.89 -11.60
N VAL A 281 43.77 30.10 -10.63
CA VAL A 281 45.19 30.01 -10.25
C VAL A 281 46.03 29.39 -11.36
N ALA A 282 45.56 28.32 -12.01
CA ALA A 282 46.26 27.72 -13.14
C ALA A 282 46.40 28.71 -14.30
N ALA A 283 45.32 29.44 -14.62
CA ALA A 283 45.34 30.47 -15.65
C ALA A 283 46.27 31.65 -15.32
N ALA A 284 46.24 32.14 -14.07
CA ALA A 284 47.07 33.27 -13.63
C ALA A 284 48.56 32.92 -13.60
N THR A 285 48.92 31.69 -13.24
CA THR A 285 50.32 31.26 -13.07
C THR A 285 50.90 30.56 -14.31
N GLY A 286 50.09 30.28 -15.32
CA GLY A 286 50.50 29.52 -16.51
C GLY A 286 50.89 28.06 -16.22
N ARG A 287 50.46 27.51 -15.09
CA ARG A 287 50.75 26.13 -14.67
C ARG A 287 49.75 25.14 -15.24
N ASP A 288 50.15 23.87 -15.33
CA ASP A 288 49.26 22.79 -15.72
C ASP A 288 48.05 22.69 -14.77
N ARG A 289 46.84 22.73 -15.35
CA ARG A 289 45.57 22.65 -14.63
C ARG A 289 45.48 21.38 -13.79
N ALA A 290 45.91 20.23 -14.33
CA ALA A 290 45.81 18.96 -13.63
C ALA A 290 46.74 18.92 -12.40
N ALA A 291 47.92 19.55 -12.48
CA ALA A 291 48.81 19.69 -11.33
C ALA A 291 48.21 20.56 -10.22
N VAL A 292 47.61 21.71 -10.56
CA VAL A 292 46.98 22.61 -9.58
C VAL A 292 45.78 21.97 -8.89
N HIS A 293 44.93 21.27 -9.65
CA HIS A 293 43.80 20.49 -9.09
C HIS A 293 44.28 19.40 -8.15
N ARG A 294 45.33 18.69 -8.52
CA ARG A 294 45.91 17.65 -7.66
C ARG A 294 46.35 18.22 -6.32
N THR A 295 47.03 19.36 -6.29
CA THR A 295 47.50 19.97 -5.04
C THR A 295 46.34 20.47 -4.19
N LEU A 296 45.38 21.20 -4.79
CA LEU A 296 44.29 21.85 -4.04
C LEU A 296 43.15 20.91 -3.64
N ILE A 297 42.93 19.81 -4.38
CA ILE A 297 41.75 18.97 -4.24
C ILE A 297 42.14 17.50 -4.06
N ASP A 298 42.89 16.91 -5.00
CA ASP A 298 42.91 15.44 -5.13
C ASP A 298 43.99 14.72 -4.31
N ALA A 299 45.11 15.37 -3.98
CA ALA A 299 46.23 14.71 -3.32
C ALA A 299 45.85 14.26 -1.90
N VAL A 300 46.11 12.99 -1.57
CA VAL A 300 45.85 12.43 -0.23
C VAL A 300 47.20 12.01 0.39
N PRO A 301 47.77 12.79 1.32
CA PRO A 301 49.06 12.45 1.91
C PRO A 301 48.95 11.19 2.78
N ARG A 302 49.79 10.19 2.51
CA ARG A 302 49.81 8.91 3.23
C ARG A 302 50.91 8.87 4.28
N THR A 303 51.96 9.66 4.09
CA THR A 303 53.10 9.81 5.01
C THR A 303 53.25 11.26 5.48
N ASP A 304 54.03 11.47 6.55
CA ASP A 304 54.36 12.82 7.02
C ASP A 304 55.20 13.57 5.98
N ALA A 305 56.03 12.87 5.21
CA ALA A 305 56.79 13.44 4.09
C ALA A 305 55.86 13.94 2.97
N ASP A 306 54.81 13.18 2.64
CA ASP A 306 53.81 13.62 1.65
C ASP A 306 53.06 14.87 2.11
N LEU A 307 52.78 14.98 3.41
CA LEU A 307 52.11 16.15 3.99
C LEU A 307 52.99 17.39 3.94
N ILE A 308 54.30 17.24 4.20
CA ILE A 308 55.28 18.33 4.08
C ILE A 308 55.39 18.76 2.61
N ALA A 309 55.52 17.80 1.68
CA ALA A 309 55.56 18.11 0.25
C ALA A 309 54.29 18.86 -0.20
N LEU A 310 53.10 18.42 0.24
CA LEU A 310 51.84 19.13 -0.03
C LEU A 310 51.84 20.56 0.53
N SER A 311 52.37 20.76 1.74
CA SER A 311 52.49 22.09 2.35
C SER A 311 53.40 23.00 1.54
N ASP A 312 54.52 22.49 1.06
CA ASP A 312 55.48 23.24 0.24
C ASP A 312 54.89 23.59 -1.13
N ASP A 313 54.19 22.65 -1.78
CA ASP A 313 53.48 22.86 -3.04
C ASP A 313 52.40 23.94 -2.91
N LEU A 314 51.64 23.94 -1.81
CA LEU A 314 50.64 24.97 -1.52
C LEU A 314 51.29 26.35 -1.34
N ALA A 315 52.38 26.43 -0.58
CA ALA A 315 53.10 27.68 -0.35
C ALA A 315 53.73 28.23 -1.65
N GLU A 316 54.21 27.35 -2.52
CA GLU A 316 54.73 27.71 -3.84
C GLU A 316 53.63 28.23 -4.77
N LEU A 317 52.45 27.58 -4.79
CA LEU A 317 51.29 28.06 -5.55
C LEU A 317 50.83 29.45 -5.07
N GLU A 318 50.81 29.69 -3.76
CA GLU A 318 50.47 30.99 -3.19
C GLU A 318 51.46 32.08 -3.61
N ARG A 319 52.77 31.79 -3.55
CA ARG A 319 53.82 32.73 -3.99
C ARG A 319 53.74 33.03 -5.48
N ALA A 320 53.57 32.00 -6.32
CA ALA A 320 53.44 32.17 -7.76
C ALA A 320 52.19 33.00 -8.14
N THR A 321 51.06 32.76 -7.46
CA THR A 321 49.82 33.51 -7.70
C THR A 321 49.95 34.96 -7.26
N ALA A 322 50.57 35.22 -6.10
CA ALA A 322 50.82 36.57 -5.63
C ALA A 322 51.76 37.35 -6.58
N ALA A 323 52.78 36.70 -7.12
CA ALA A 323 53.68 37.29 -8.11
C ALA A 323 52.93 37.62 -9.41
N ALA A 324 52.09 36.71 -9.90
CA ALA A 324 51.27 36.94 -11.10
C ALA A 324 50.21 38.05 -10.92
N ALA A 325 49.69 38.21 -9.70
CA ALA A 325 48.70 39.23 -9.37
C ALA A 325 49.31 40.65 -9.17
N THR A 326 50.64 40.77 -9.08
CA THR A 326 51.31 42.06 -8.89
C THR A 326 51.57 42.72 -10.26
N PRO A 327 51.00 43.91 -10.56
CA PRO A 327 51.24 44.58 -11.83
C PRO A 327 52.70 45.07 -11.96
N ALA A 328 53.29 44.95 -13.15
CA ALA A 328 54.63 45.47 -13.42
C ALA A 328 54.67 47.02 -13.27
N PRO A 329 55.75 47.60 -12.72
CA PRO A 329 55.88 49.06 -12.62
C PRO A 329 55.86 49.70 -14.01
N PRO A 330 55.26 50.90 -14.19
CA PRO A 330 55.25 51.58 -15.47
C PRO A 330 56.70 51.86 -15.92
N GLY A 331 57.04 51.41 -17.14
CA GLY A 331 58.35 51.69 -17.74
C GLY A 331 58.57 53.19 -17.93
N PRO A 332 59.83 53.68 -17.93
CA PRO A 332 60.14 55.10 -18.00
C PRO A 332 59.55 55.72 -19.28
N THR A 333 58.66 56.69 -19.13
CA THR A 333 58.17 57.50 -20.24
C THR A 333 59.32 58.36 -20.75
N GLY A 334 59.68 58.17 -22.02
CA GLY A 334 60.71 58.95 -22.69
C GLY A 334 60.37 60.45 -22.68
N ARG A 335 61.37 61.25 -22.32
CA ARG A 335 61.38 62.71 -22.42
C ARG A 335 61.21 63.10 -23.90
N MET A 336 60.14 63.82 -24.22
CA MET A 336 60.01 64.53 -25.50
C MET A 336 60.55 65.95 -25.30
N ASP A 337 61.74 66.20 -25.84
CA ASP A 337 62.27 67.54 -26.06
C ASP A 337 61.61 68.10 -27.35
N ALA A 338 61.01 69.29 -27.24
CA ALA A 338 60.75 70.22 -28.34
C ALA A 338 60.69 71.64 -27.76
#